data_AF-A0AAE3XQ39-F1
#
_entry.id   AF-A0AAE3XQ39-F1
#
_cell.length_a   1.000
_cell.length_b   1.000
_cell.length_c   1.000
_cell.angle_alpha   90.00
_cell.angle_beta   90.00
_cell.angle_gamma   90.00
#
_symmetry.space_group_name_H-M   'P 1'
#
loop_
_entity.id
_entity.type
_entity.pdbx_description
1 polymer ?
#
loop_
_entity_poly.entity_id
_entity_poly.type
_entity_poly.pdbx_seq_one_letter_code
_entity_poly.pdbx_strand_id
1 'polypeptide(L)' 'MTFITRKELAVKYDIHPQTLANYLKRIGIMHKFRLSPKEVKQFEEHYDY' A
#
# COMPACT_ATOMS: atom_id res chain seq x y z
N MET A 1 5.00 -14.04 -8.90
CA MET A 1 4.24 -12.93 -8.28
C MET A 1 5.23 -12.04 -7.55
N THR A 2 5.38 -10.79 -7.98
CA THR A 2 6.34 -9.85 -7.39
C THR A 2 5.69 -9.15 -6.21
N PHE A 3 6.30 -9.25 -5.03
CA PHE A 3 5.84 -8.51 -3.85
C PHE A 3 6.45 -7.11 -3.88
N ILE A 4 5.68 -6.09 -3.53
CA ILE A 4 6.15 -4.69 -3.47
C ILE A 4 6.29 -4.28 -2.01
N THR A 5 7.41 -3.64 -1.64
CA THR A 5 7.56 -3.13 -0.28
C THR A 5 6.71 -1.88 -0.06
N ARG A 6 6.33 -1.61 1.19
CA ARG A 6 5.65 -0.35 1.55
C ARG A 6 6.41 0.90 1.09
N LYS A 7 7.74 0.85 1.13
CA LYS A 7 8.60 1.97 0.68
C LYS A 7 8.51 2.17 -0.84
N GLU A 8 8.57 1.10 -1.62
CA GLU A 8 8.44 1.20 -3.08
C GLU A 8 7.05 1.71 -3.49
N LEU A 9 5.99 1.25 -2.80
CA LEU A 9 4.64 1.75 -3.04
C LEU A 9 4.52 3.25 -2.69
N ALA A 10 5.10 3.66 -1.55
CA ALA A 10 5.13 5.06 -1.13
C ALA A 10 5.84 5.95 -2.16
N VAL A 11 6.98 5.52 -2.70
CA VAL A 11 7.71 6.25 -3.76
C VAL A 11 6.91 6.27 -5.07
N LYS A 12 6.28 5.15 -5.45
CA LYS A 12 5.51 5.05 -6.70
C LYS A 12 4.32 6.01 -6.73
N TYR A 13 3.66 6.21 -5.59
CA TYR A 13 2.48 7.06 -5.47
C TYR A 13 2.79 8.47 -4.94
N ASP A 14 4.06 8.80 -4.69
CA ASP A 14 4.50 10.03 -4.02
C ASP A 14 3.76 10.29 -2.68
N ILE A 15 3.52 9.22 -1.92
CA ILE A 15 2.81 9.29 -0.64
C ILE A 15 3.82 9.14 0.49
N HIS A 16 3.73 10.02 1.50
CA HIS A 16 4.55 9.88 2.70
C HIS A 16 4.32 8.51 3.38
N PRO A 17 5.36 7.76 3.79
CA PRO A 17 5.22 6.39 4.27
C PRO A 17 4.34 6.24 5.52
N GLN A 18 4.23 7.27 6.36
CA GLN A 18 3.26 7.28 7.46
C GLN A 18 1.81 7.39 6.95
N THR A 19 1.55 8.24 5.95
CA THR A 19 0.23 8.38 5.33
C THR A 19 -0.19 7.07 4.69
N LEU A 20 0.71 6.43 3.94
CA LEU A 20 0.47 5.10 3.37
C LEU A 20 0.21 4.06 4.47
N ALA A 21 0.99 4.05 5.56
CA ALA A 21 0.78 3.12 6.66
C ALA A 21 -0.59 3.29 7.36
N ASN A 22 -1.01 4.53 7.59
CA ASN A 22 -2.33 4.83 8.13
C ASN A 22 -3.46 4.43 7.16
N TYR A 23 -3.24 4.64 5.86
CA TYR A 23 -4.20 4.27 4.83
C TYR A 23 -4.36 2.75 4.72
N LEU A 24 -3.24 2.01 4.63
CA LEU A 24 -3.21 0.55 4.64
C LEU A 24 -3.91 -0.02 5.89
N LYS A 25 -3.70 0.61 7.06
CA LYS A 25 -4.41 0.26 8.29
C LYS A 25 -5.92 0.47 8.17
N ARG A 26 -6.37 1.57 7.56
CA ARG A 26 -7.80 1.85 7.34
C ARG A 26 -8.49 0.82 6.44
N ILE A 27 -7.81 0.35 5.39
CA ILE A 27 -8.35 -0.66 4.46
C ILE A 27 -8.13 -2.10 4.93
N GLY A 28 -7.69 -2.31 6.17
CA GLY A 28 -7.51 -3.64 6.76
C GLY A 28 -6.21 -4.37 6.37
N ILE A 29 -5.31 -3.71 5.64
CA ILE A 29 -4.00 -4.26 5.24
C ILE A 29 -2.97 -3.91 6.32
N MET A 30 -3.13 -4.49 7.50
CA MET A 30 -2.30 -4.20 8.66
C MET A 30 -1.05 -5.12 8.71
N HIS A 31 0.09 -4.58 9.17
CA HIS A 31 1.33 -5.29 9.53
C HIS A 31 2.18 -5.96 8.43
N LYS A 32 1.87 -5.88 7.14
CA LYS A 32 2.72 -6.52 6.12
C LYS A 32 3.86 -5.63 5.63
N PHE A 33 5.11 -6.09 5.79
CA PHE A 33 6.30 -5.38 5.28
C PHE A 33 6.35 -5.37 3.74
N ARG A 34 5.82 -6.44 3.13
CA ARG A 34 5.69 -6.64 1.70
C ARG A 34 4.22 -6.86 1.35
N LEU A 35 3.74 -6.10 0.38
CA LEU A 35 2.39 -6.18 -0.13
C LEU A 35 2.36 -7.17 -1.29
N SER A 36 1.39 -8.07 -1.25
CA SER A 36 1.09 -8.95 -2.37
C SER A 36 0.43 -8.13 -3.48
N PRO A 37 0.52 -8.56 -4.76
CA PRO A 37 -0.15 -7.86 -5.86
C PRO A 37 -1.66 -7.66 -5.65
N LYS A 38 -2.33 -8.57 -4.93
CA LYS A 38 -3.74 -8.38 -4.53
C LYS A 38 -3.96 -7.19 -3.58
N GLU A 39 -3.04 -6.99 -2.66
CA GLU A 39 -3.10 -5.92 -1.65
C GLU A 39 -2.76 -4.57 -2.27
N VAL A 40 -1.82 -4.56 -3.23
CA VAL A 40 -1.53 -3.38 -4.04
C VAL A 40 -2.74 -3.00 -4.87
N LYS A 41 -3.39 -3.97 -5.53
CA LYS A 41 -4.61 -3.71 -6.30
C LYS A 41 -5.74 -3.17 -5.42
N GLN A 42 -5.95 -3.74 -4.24
CA GLN A 42 -6.92 -3.23 -3.27
C GLN A 42 -6.61 -1.79 -2.83
N PHE A 43 -5.32 -1.46 -2.63
CA PHE A 43 -4.91 -0.09 -2.37
C PHE A 43 -5.22 0.84 -3.56
N GLU A 44 -4.90 0.43 -4.79
CA GLU A 44 -5.16 1.19 -6.01
C GLU A 44 -6.66 1.45 -6.22
N GLU A 45 -7.52 0.45 -5.99
CA GLU A 45 -8.98 0.59 -6.11
C GLU A 45 -9.59 1.54 -5.06
N HIS A 46 -8.99 1.62 -3.87
CA HIS A 46 -9.47 2.54 -2.82
C HIS A 46 -8.89 3.95 -2.94
N TYR A 47 -7.70 4.12 -3.53
CA TYR A 47 -6.99 5.40 -3.63
C TYR A 47 -7.43 6.25 -4.84
N ASP A 48 -8.00 5.64 -5.88
CA ASP A 48 -8.44 6.33 -7.13
C ASP A 48 -9.87 6.93 -7.03
N TYR A 49 -10.27 7.44 -5.85
CA TYR A 49 -11.54 8.15 -5.63
C TYR A 49 -11.32 9.42 -4.80
#